data_AF-A0A3N5VDP4-F1
#
_entry.id   AF-A0A3N5VDP4-F1
#
_cell.length_a   1.000
_cell.length_b   1.000
_cell.length_c   1.000
_cell.angle_alpha   90.00
_cell.angle_beta   90.00
_cell.angle_gamma   90.00
#
_symmetry.space_group_name_H-M   'P 1'
#
loop_
_entity.id
_entity.type
_entity.pdbx_description
1 polymer ?
#
loop_
_entity_poly.entity_id
_entity_poly.type
_entity_poly.pdbx_seq_one_letter_code
_entity_poly.pdbx_strand_id
1 'polypeptide(L)' 'MPKKGLLTDLYDPVSMPPRLAKAHESLDRAVDRCYRKEPFATDRQRVEFLFALYEQLTAPLAVEKKPKKRKL' A
#
# COMPACT_ATOMS: atom_id res chain seq x y z
N MET A 1 -9.78 -26.39 -25.14
CA MET A 1 -8.86 -25.25 -25.29
C MET A 1 -8.58 -24.71 -23.90
N PRO A 2 -7.33 -24.67 -23.40
CA PRO A 2 -7.07 -24.05 -22.10
C PRO A 2 -7.44 -22.56 -22.20
N LYS A 3 -8.23 -22.07 -21.24
CA LYS A 3 -8.59 -20.66 -21.14
C LYS A 3 -7.29 -19.90 -20.89
N LYS A 4 -6.80 -19.18 -21.90
CA LYS A 4 -5.53 -18.46 -21.85
C LYS A 4 -5.85 -16.99 -22.06
N GLY A 5 -5.94 -16.23 -20.97
CA GLY A 5 -6.19 -14.78 -21.03
C GLY A 5 -7.20 -14.23 -20.04
N LEU A 6 -7.60 -14.99 -19.02
CA LEU A 6 -8.31 -14.40 -17.89
C LEU A 6 -7.33 -13.61 -17.03
N LEU A 7 -7.83 -12.60 -16.32
CA LEU A 7 -7.01 -11.80 -15.42
C LEU A 7 -6.30 -12.68 -14.39
N THR A 8 -6.99 -13.70 -13.87
CA THR A 8 -6.43 -14.65 -12.91
C THR A 8 -5.21 -15.40 -13.47
N ASP A 9 -5.22 -15.77 -14.76
CA ASP A 9 -4.08 -16.46 -15.40
C ASP A 9 -2.87 -15.54 -15.51
N LEU A 10 -3.08 -14.24 -15.70
CA LEU A 10 -2.00 -13.26 -15.83
C LEU A 10 -1.35 -12.90 -14.49
N TYR A 11 -2.08 -13.07 -13.39
CA TYR A 11 -1.63 -12.76 -12.04
C TYR A 11 -1.25 -13.99 -11.21
N ASP A 12 -1.30 -15.18 -11.80
CA ASP A 12 -0.73 -16.38 -11.19
C ASP A 12 0.78 -16.19 -11.00
N PRO A 13 1.33 -16.27 -9.77
CA PRO A 13 2.73 -15.95 -9.50
C PRO A 13 3.75 -16.83 -10.25
N VAL A 14 3.34 -18.05 -10.64
CA VAL A 14 4.22 -19.01 -11.32
C VAL A 14 4.20 -18.79 -12.84
N SER A 15 3.07 -18.36 -13.40
CA SER A 15 2.86 -18.22 -14.84
C SER A 15 2.72 -16.77 -15.33
N MET A 16 2.88 -15.77 -14.44
CA MET A 16 2.85 -14.35 -14.79
C MET A 16 3.86 -14.05 -15.93
N PRO A 17 3.41 -13.42 -17.04
CA PRO A 17 4.31 -13.08 -18.13
C PRO A 17 5.41 -12.10 -17.68
N PRO A 18 6.69 -12.28 -18.08
CA PRO A 18 7.80 -11.43 -17.64
C PRO A 18 7.60 -9.93 -17.94
N ARG A 19 6.93 -9.60 -19.05
CA ARG A 19 6.59 -8.21 -19.40
C ARG A 19 5.66 -7.58 -18.36
N LEU A 20 4.71 -8.35 -17.82
CA LEU A 20 3.76 -7.87 -16.81
C LEU A 20 4.47 -7.72 -15.46
N ALA A 21 5.29 -8.70 -15.06
CA ALA A 21 6.09 -8.63 -13.83
C ALA A 21 6.99 -7.38 -13.82
N LYS A 22 7.72 -7.12 -14.92
CA LYS A 22 8.57 -5.92 -15.05
C LYS A 22 7.77 -4.62 -15.01
N ALA A 23 6.54 -4.62 -15.53
CA ALA A 23 5.66 -3.45 -15.48
C ALA A 23 5.23 -3.17 -14.03
N HIS A 24 4.87 -4.20 -13.26
CA HIS A 24 4.56 -4.07 -11.82
C HIS A 24 5.77 -3.59 -11.02
N GLU A 25 6.96 -4.17 -11.22
CA GLU A 25 8.17 -3.69 -10.53
C GLU A 25 8.46 -2.20 -10.80
N SER A 26 8.21 -1.75 -12.03
CA SER A 26 8.41 -0.34 -12.40
C SER A 26 7.37 0.57 -11.75
N LEU A 27 6.12 0.11 -11.67
CA LEU A 27 5.03 0.78 -10.98
C LEU A 27 5.31 0.88 -9.48
N ASP A 28 5.67 -0.23 -8.84
CA ASP A 28 5.96 -0.29 -7.41
C ASP A 28 7.06 0.70 -7.02
N ARG A 29 8.15 0.75 -7.80
CA ARG A 29 9.22 1.74 -7.58
C ARG A 29 8.73 3.18 -7.73
N ALA A 30 7.79 3.44 -8.63
CA ALA A 30 7.23 4.78 -8.80
C ALA A 30 6.32 5.15 -7.63
N VAL A 31 5.48 4.22 -7.16
CA VAL A 31 4.59 4.41 -6.01
C VAL A 31 5.38 4.56 -4.71
N ASP A 32 6.38 3.72 -4.48
CA ASP A 32 7.26 3.81 -3.30
C ASP A 32 7.93 5.20 -3.22
N ARG A 33 8.36 5.75 -4.36
CA ARG A 33 8.93 7.11 -4.45
C ARG A 33 7.93 8.23 -4.11
N CYS A 34 6.63 7.99 -4.30
CA CYS A 34 5.60 8.96 -3.90
C CYS A 34 5.42 9.00 -2.37
N TYR A 35 5.72 7.90 -1.67
CA TYR A 35 5.63 7.84 -0.22
C TYR A 35 6.90 8.35 0.48
N ARG A 36 8.09 8.05 -0.06
CA ARG A 36 9.38 8.52 0.48
C ARG A 36 10.52 8.37 -0.53
N LYS A 37 11.64 9.03 -0.27
CA LYS A 37 12.82 8.99 -1.17
C LYS A 37 13.59 7.68 -1.05
N GLU A 38 13.73 7.15 0.16
CA GLU A 38 14.49 5.94 0.43
C GLU A 38 13.68 4.68 0.06
N PRO A 39 14.29 3.65 -0.55
CA PRO A 39 13.58 2.41 -0.86
C PRO A 39 13.17 1.65 0.41
N PHE A 40 12.21 0.74 0.27
CA PHE A 40 11.90 -0.28 1.27
C PHE A 40 12.74 -1.54 1.02
N ALA A 41 13.41 -2.05 2.05
CA ALA A 41 14.24 -3.24 1.96
C ALA A 41 13.43 -4.54 2.10
N THR A 42 12.29 -4.48 2.78
CA THR A 42 11.38 -5.63 2.98
C THR A 42 9.93 -5.17 2.96
N ASP A 43 9.02 -6.09 2.64
CA ASP A 43 7.58 -5.82 2.70
C ASP A 43 7.15 -5.44 4.13
N ARG A 44 7.79 -6.01 5.16
CA ARG A 44 7.54 -5.64 6.55
C ARG A 44 7.81 -4.16 6.80
N GLN A 45 8.94 -3.64 6.31
CA GLN A 45 9.27 -2.22 6.45
C GLN A 45 8.26 -1.32 5.73
N ARG A 46 7.78 -1.75 4.55
CA ARG A 46 6.73 -1.03 3.81
C ARG A 46 5.43 -0.96 4.63
N VAL A 47 5.00 -2.08 5.20
CA VAL A 47 3.79 -2.14 6.02
C VAL A 47 3.92 -1.29 7.29
N GLU A 48 5.04 -1.38 8.01
CA GLU A 48 5.29 -0.56 9.21
C GLU A 48 5.23 0.94 8.90
N PHE A 49 5.81 1.38 7.78
CA PHE A 49 5.73 2.76 7.33
C PHE A 49 4.28 3.20 7.03
N LEU A 50 3.52 2.36 6.31
CA LEU A 50 2.13 2.67 5.94
C LEU A 50 1.22 2.77 7.17
N PHE A 51 1.40 1.92 8.19
CA PHE A 51 0.66 2.02 9.44
C PHE A 51 0.97 3.32 10.19
N ALA A 52 2.25 3.69 10.32
CA ALA A 52 2.63 4.95 10.95
C ALA A 52 2.05 6.17 10.22
N LEU A 53 2.07 6.16 8.88
CA LEU A 53 1.45 7.21 8.06
C LEU A 53 -0.07 7.25 8.26
N TYR A 54 -0.72 6.09 8.28
CA TYR A 54 -2.15 6.00 8.55
C TYR A 54 -2.50 6.57 9.93
N GLU A 55 -1.76 6.23 10.98
CA GLU A 55 -1.95 6.78 12.32
C GLU A 55 -1.81 8.31 12.32
N GLN A 56 -0.83 8.87 11.62
CA GLN A 56 -0.68 10.32 11.49
C GLN A 56 -1.88 10.99 10.81
N LEU A 57 -2.41 10.36 9.75
CA LEU A 57 -3.55 10.89 8.99
C LEU A 57 -4.89 10.71 9.74
N THR A 58 -5.00 9.71 10.62
CA THR A 58 -6.26 9.35 11.29
C THR A 58 -6.32 9.70 12.77
N ALA A 59 -5.19 9.93 13.45
CA ALA A 59 -5.16 10.43 14.82
C ALA A 59 -5.95 11.74 15.00
N PRO A 60 -5.95 12.70 14.05
CA PRO A 60 -6.81 13.89 14.14
C PRO A 60 -8.32 13.56 14.14
N LEU A 61 -8.72 12.40 13.61
CA LEU A 61 -10.12 11.94 13.57
C LEU A 61 -10.53 11.20 14.85
N ALA A 62 -9.57 10.66 15.61
CA ALA A 62 -9.83 9.96 16.87
C ALA A 62 -10.00 10.89 18.09
N VAL A 63 -9.70 12.20 17.96
CA VAL A 63 -9.67 13.16 19.08
C VAL A 63 -10.91 14.09 19.14
N GLU A 64 -11.84 14.01 18.19
CA GLU A 64 -13.15 14.70 18.25
C GLU A 64 -14.18 13.84 19.02
N LYS A 65 -14.84 14.20 20.14
CA LYS A 65 -14.92 15.42 20.96
C LYS A 65 -15.11 14.98 22.42
N LYS A 66 -14.18 15.27 23.33
CA LYS A 66 -14.53 15.26 24.77
C LYS A 66 -15.38 16.50 25.07
N PRO A 67 -16.63 16.37 25.55
CA PRO A 67 -17.44 17.54 25.88
C PRO A 67 -16.77 18.30 27.02
N LYS A 68 -16.48 19.59 26.80
CA LYS A 68 -16.03 20.49 27.87
C LYS A 68 -17.14 20.54 28.93
N LYS A 69 -16.93 19.91 30.09
CA LYS A 69 -17.82 20.06 31.24
C LYS A 69 -17.93 21.54 31.58
N ARG A 70 -19.09 22.14 31.34
CA ARG A 70 -19.41 23.49 31.83
C ARG A 70 -19.49 23.36 33.35
N LYS A 71 -18.61 24.08 34.07
CA LYS A 71 -18.72 24.21 35.53
C LYS A 71 -19.98 25.03 35.81
N LEU A 72 -20.88 24.46 36.60
CA LEU A 72 -21.98 25.19 37.25
C LEU A 72 -21.41 26.04 38.38
#